data_AF-A0A3B9WVM7-F1
#
_entry.id   AF-A0A3B9WVM7-F1
#
_cell.length_a   1.000
_cell.length_b   1.000
_cell.length_c   1.000
_cell.angle_alpha   90.00
_cell.angle_beta   90.00
_cell.angle_gamma   90.00
#
_symmetry.space_group_name_H-M   'P 1'
#
loop_
_entity.id
_entity.type
_entity.pdbx_description
1 polymer ?
#
loop_
_entity_poly.entity_id
_entity_poly.type
_entity_poly.pdbx_seq_one_letter_code
_entity_poly.pdbx_strand_id
1 'polypeptide(L)'
;MRKNKINRLRYIWGGLTFRTIFGTVFLLFVFGACVSQIGYIRFRTSLTNEYNDSAFQTAETALTLIDGDRIDEWQRYGGESADYLQTADYLDKLCQAQNVTLIYVIDVDTSDYGRFTSVFNAVLAGSGYEPWPIGYERDTTNEEYRRVYQDIYENGLKRGSVERASSLNGKKPHITSLVPVARSDGSVRAVLCVQRPMEELVRGGRLYLSYVLAFTFGVLVL
;
A
#
# COMPACT_ATOMS: atom_id res chain seq x y z
N MET A 1 -56.11 30.88 5.67
CA MET A 1 -54.69 31.16 5.37
C MET A 1 -53.84 29.96 4.89
N ARG A 2 -54.15 28.70 5.25
CA ARG A 2 -53.31 27.52 4.90
C ARG A 2 -53.36 27.11 3.41
N LYS A 3 -54.50 27.25 2.73
CA LYS A 3 -54.67 26.93 1.29
C LYS A 3 -53.86 27.83 0.34
N ASN A 4 -53.62 29.09 0.71
CA ASN A 4 -52.90 30.04 -0.15
C ASN A 4 -51.38 29.78 -0.22
N LYS A 5 -50.78 29.23 0.85
CA LYS A 5 -49.37 28.80 0.82
C LYS A 5 -49.16 27.57 -0.07
N ILE A 6 -50.11 26.63 -0.07
CA ILE A 6 -50.04 25.40 -0.88
C ILE A 6 -50.15 25.70 -2.38
N ASN A 7 -51.02 26.63 -2.78
CA ASN A 7 -51.16 27.03 -4.17
C ASN A 7 -49.96 27.86 -4.70
N ARG A 8 -49.34 28.70 -3.86
CA ARG A 8 -48.06 29.35 -4.22
C ARG A 8 -46.92 28.36 -4.39
N LEU A 9 -46.82 27.33 -3.53
CA LEU A 9 -45.84 26.26 -3.72
C LEU A 9 -46.05 25.48 -5.02
N ARG A 10 -47.29 25.14 -5.39
CA ARG A 10 -47.58 24.46 -6.67
C ARG A 10 -47.27 25.32 -7.90
N TYR A 11 -47.44 26.64 -7.82
CA TYR A 11 -47.09 27.54 -8.92
C TYR A 11 -45.57 27.70 -9.09
N ILE A 12 -44.83 27.77 -7.97
CA ILE A 12 -43.36 27.78 -7.97
C ILE A 12 -42.81 26.45 -8.52
N TRP A 13 -43.40 25.32 -8.15
CA TRP A 13 -42.97 23.99 -8.61
C TRP A 13 -43.43 23.62 -10.04
N GLY A 14 -44.46 24.29 -10.57
CA GLY A 14 -45.02 24.00 -11.89
C GLY A 14 -44.49 24.87 -13.03
N GLY A 15 -43.78 25.97 -12.71
CA GLY A 15 -43.29 26.92 -13.71
C GLY A 15 -42.11 26.37 -14.52
N LEU A 16 -42.15 26.56 -15.85
CA LEU A 16 -41.07 26.18 -16.76
C LEU A 16 -39.71 26.71 -16.28
N THR A 17 -39.67 27.95 -15.79
CA THR A 17 -38.49 28.62 -15.23
C THR A 17 -37.89 27.88 -14.03
N PHE A 18 -38.72 27.38 -13.10
CA PHE A 18 -38.22 26.63 -11.95
C PHE A 18 -37.62 25.29 -12.37
N ARG A 19 -38.27 24.58 -13.30
CA ARG A 19 -37.75 23.30 -13.84
C ARG A 19 -36.43 23.51 -14.57
N THR A 20 -36.28 24.61 -15.31
CA THR A 20 -35.02 24.95 -15.99
C THR A 20 -33.92 25.31 -15.00
N ILE A 21 -34.18 26.19 -14.03
CA ILE A 21 -33.17 26.58 -13.02
C ILE A 21 -32.73 25.36 -12.21
N PHE A 22 -33.69 24.58 -11.70
CA PHE A 22 -33.39 23.36 -10.94
C PHE A 22 -32.60 22.35 -11.78
N GLY A 23 -33.00 22.16 -13.04
CA GLY A 23 -32.30 21.27 -13.97
C GLY A 23 -30.85 21.69 -14.21
N THR A 24 -30.60 22.99 -14.40
CA THR A 24 -29.24 23.52 -14.57
C THR A 24 -28.39 23.35 -13.32
N VAL A 25 -28.91 23.70 -12.14
CA VAL A 25 -28.19 23.54 -10.86
C VAL A 25 -27.87 22.08 -10.59
N PHE A 26 -28.85 21.19 -10.82
CA PHE A 26 -28.66 19.75 -10.65
C PHE A 26 -27.59 19.20 -11.62
N LEU A 27 -27.59 19.64 -12.87
CA LEU A 27 -26.60 19.22 -13.86
C LEU A 27 -25.18 19.69 -13.50
N LEU A 28 -25.04 20.92 -13.01
CA LEU A 28 -23.74 21.43 -12.50
C LEU A 28 -23.26 20.64 -11.29
N PHE A 29 -24.16 20.29 -10.37
CA PHE A 29 -23.85 19.45 -9.22
C PHE A 29 -23.37 18.05 -9.66
N VAL A 30 -24.09 17.39 -10.57
CA VAL A 30 -23.70 16.08 -11.10
C VAL A 30 -22.36 16.16 -11.82
N PHE A 31 -22.13 17.20 -12.63
CA PHE A 31 -20.85 17.41 -13.30
C PHE A 31 -19.69 17.60 -12.30
N GLY A 32 -19.88 18.42 -11.27
CA GLY A 32 -18.91 18.61 -10.19
C GLY A 32 -18.60 17.31 -9.44
N ALA A 33 -19.63 16.52 -9.14
CA ALA A 33 -19.47 15.21 -8.51
C ALA A 33 -18.68 14.24 -9.39
N CYS A 34 -18.97 14.19 -10.69
CA CYS A 34 -18.23 13.36 -11.66
C CYS A 34 -16.74 13.77 -11.74
N VAL A 35 -16.47 15.07 -11.92
CA VAL A 35 -15.08 15.58 -12.00
C VAL A 35 -14.33 15.31 -10.70
N SER A 36 -14.96 15.54 -9.55
CA SER A 36 -14.36 15.22 -8.25
C SER A 36 -14.07 13.73 -8.10
N GLN A 37 -14.98 12.85 -8.52
CA GLN A 37 -14.79 11.42 -8.40
C GLN A 37 -13.63 10.94 -9.28
N ILE A 38 -13.55 11.44 -10.51
CA ILE A 38 -12.42 11.16 -11.43
C ILE A 38 -11.12 11.68 -10.83
N GLY A 39 -11.11 12.90 -10.31
CA GLY A 39 -9.94 13.51 -9.66
C GLY A 39 -9.46 12.69 -8.46
N TYR A 40 -10.38 12.25 -7.61
CA TYR A 40 -10.06 11.40 -6.46
C TYR A 40 -9.43 10.07 -6.86
N ILE A 41 -10.03 9.38 -7.85
CA ILE A 41 -9.51 8.11 -8.36
C ILE A 41 -8.10 8.31 -8.91
N ARG A 42 -7.89 9.32 -9.78
CA ARG A 42 -6.58 9.61 -10.37
C ARG A 42 -5.53 9.96 -9.32
N PHE A 43 -5.90 10.78 -8.33
CA PHE A 43 -5.02 11.14 -7.22
C PHE A 43 -4.58 9.91 -6.43
N ARG A 44 -5.53 9.04 -6.04
CA ARG A 44 -5.23 7.80 -5.32
C ARG A 44 -4.36 6.87 -6.15
N THR A 45 -4.72 6.61 -7.40
CA THR A 45 -3.94 5.73 -8.27
C THR A 45 -2.52 6.24 -8.47
N SER A 46 -2.33 7.54 -8.73
CA SER A 46 -1.00 8.11 -8.95
C SER A 46 -0.12 7.99 -7.71
N LEU A 47 -0.65 8.29 -6.53
CA LEU A 47 0.12 8.16 -5.31
C LEU A 47 0.35 6.69 -4.94
N THR A 48 -0.63 5.80 -5.08
CA THR A 48 -0.40 4.36 -4.85
C THR A 48 0.72 3.84 -5.75
N ASN A 49 0.74 4.22 -7.03
CA ASN A 49 1.81 3.85 -7.95
C ASN A 49 3.17 4.40 -7.50
N GLU A 50 3.24 5.67 -7.13
CA GLU A 50 4.47 6.30 -6.62
C GLU A 50 5.03 5.59 -5.38
N TYR A 51 4.14 5.24 -4.43
CA TYR A 51 4.54 4.50 -3.23
C TYR A 51 5.04 3.10 -3.57
N ASN A 52 4.41 2.42 -4.54
CA ASN A 52 4.81 1.11 -5.01
C ASN A 52 6.17 1.17 -5.72
N ASP A 53 6.34 2.10 -6.66
CA ASP A 53 7.58 2.29 -7.41
C ASP A 53 8.74 2.63 -6.48
N SER A 54 8.52 3.50 -5.49
CA SER A 54 9.52 3.83 -4.49
C SER A 54 9.89 2.63 -3.60
N ALA A 55 8.92 1.81 -3.22
CA ALA A 55 9.18 0.57 -2.48
C ALA A 55 9.94 -0.46 -3.34
N PHE A 56 9.63 -0.58 -4.64
CA PHE A 56 10.40 -1.42 -5.55
C PHE A 56 11.82 -0.94 -5.79
N GLN A 57 12.06 0.36 -5.94
CA GLN A 57 13.43 0.90 -6.06
C GLN A 57 14.28 0.57 -4.82
N THR A 58 13.67 0.65 -3.63
CA THR A 58 14.33 0.24 -2.39
C THR A 58 14.59 -1.27 -2.39
N ALA A 59 13.63 -2.08 -2.84
CA ALA A 59 13.78 -3.53 -2.95
C ALA A 59 14.90 -3.92 -3.93
N GLU A 60 14.98 -3.28 -5.09
CA GLU A 60 16.04 -3.52 -6.08
C GLU A 60 17.41 -3.15 -5.53
N THR A 61 17.50 -2.05 -4.77
CA THR A 61 18.76 -1.68 -4.08
C THR A 61 19.14 -2.72 -3.03
N ALA A 62 18.18 -3.12 -2.19
CA ALA A 62 18.40 -4.15 -1.16
C ALA A 62 18.78 -5.50 -1.77
N LEU A 63 18.22 -5.86 -2.93
CA LEU A 63 18.50 -7.11 -3.62
C LEU A 63 19.99 -7.23 -4.02
N THR A 64 20.65 -6.12 -4.37
CA THR A 64 22.10 -6.14 -4.69
C THR A 64 22.99 -6.47 -3.50
N LEU A 65 22.46 -6.38 -2.28
CA LEU A 65 23.21 -6.67 -1.04
C LEU A 65 23.07 -8.13 -0.62
N ILE A 66 22.11 -8.87 -1.17
CA ILE A 66 21.74 -10.21 -0.71
C ILE A 66 22.26 -11.26 -1.70
N ASP A 67 23.05 -12.18 -1.19
CA ASP A 67 23.49 -13.37 -1.92
C ASP A 67 22.52 -14.53 -1.67
N GLY A 68 21.74 -14.90 -2.69
CA GLY A 68 20.77 -15.99 -2.61
C GLY A 68 21.40 -17.37 -2.38
N ASP A 69 22.66 -17.57 -2.78
CA ASP A 69 23.36 -18.85 -2.60
C ASP A 69 23.76 -19.08 -1.14
N ARG A 70 23.85 -18.01 -0.34
CA ARG A 70 24.29 -18.05 1.06
C ARG A 70 23.17 -18.18 2.09
N ILE A 71 21.92 -18.05 1.67
CA ILE A 71 20.76 -18.09 2.58
C ILE A 71 20.72 -19.41 3.38
N ASP A 72 20.99 -20.54 2.73
CA ASP A 72 21.02 -21.85 3.40
C ASP A 72 22.11 -21.94 4.47
N GLU A 73 23.27 -21.33 4.20
CA GLU A 73 24.39 -21.24 5.14
C GLU A 73 24.03 -20.35 6.33
N TRP A 74 23.49 -19.16 6.06
CA TRP A 74 23.10 -18.20 7.09
C TRP A 74 22.07 -18.76 8.06
N GLN A 75 21.04 -19.43 7.54
CA GLN A 75 20.02 -20.07 8.38
C GLN A 75 20.61 -21.22 9.20
N ARG A 76 21.49 -22.04 8.62
CA ARG A 76 22.11 -23.17 9.32
C ARG A 76 22.97 -22.73 10.51
N TYR A 77 23.69 -21.61 10.36
CA TYR A 77 24.59 -21.08 11.39
C TYR A 77 23.99 -19.91 12.19
N GLY A 78 22.68 -19.67 12.07
CA GLY A 78 21.99 -18.65 12.87
C GLY A 78 22.49 -17.22 12.65
N GLY A 79 23.05 -16.90 11.48
CA GLY A 79 23.49 -15.55 11.14
C GLY A 79 24.74 -15.06 11.91
N GLU A 80 25.61 -15.96 12.37
CA GLU A 80 26.83 -15.57 13.09
C GLU A 80 28.01 -15.22 12.16
N SER A 81 27.90 -15.47 10.86
CA SER A 81 28.98 -15.22 9.92
C SER A 81 29.21 -13.72 9.69
N ALA A 82 30.47 -13.32 9.48
CA ALA A 82 30.83 -11.91 9.33
C ALA A 82 30.13 -11.24 8.13
N ASP A 83 29.92 -11.99 7.06
CA ASP A 83 29.23 -11.52 5.86
C ASP A 83 27.70 -11.39 6.06
N TYR A 84 27.09 -12.25 6.88
CA TYR A 84 25.68 -12.10 7.26
C TYR A 84 25.50 -10.80 8.05
N LEU A 85 26.35 -10.59 9.06
CA LEU A 85 26.30 -9.41 9.92
C LEU A 85 26.52 -8.12 9.12
N GLN A 86 27.45 -8.15 8.15
CA GLN A 86 27.66 -7.05 7.22
C GLN A 86 26.43 -6.79 6.34
N THR A 87 25.82 -7.83 5.78
CA THR A 87 24.60 -7.71 4.97
C THR A 87 23.44 -7.13 5.78
N ALA A 88 23.25 -7.63 7.01
CA ALA A 88 22.24 -7.12 7.93
C ALA A 88 22.44 -5.63 8.25
N ASP A 89 23.68 -5.20 8.52
CA ASP A 89 24.02 -3.80 8.77
C ASP A 89 23.75 -2.91 7.55
N TYR A 90 24.06 -3.38 6.33
CA TYR A 90 23.72 -2.62 5.12
C TYR A 90 22.22 -2.52 4.88
N LEU A 91 21.46 -3.60 5.11
CA LEU A 91 20.00 -3.58 5.00
C LEU A 91 19.37 -2.66 6.04
N ASP A 92 19.90 -2.61 7.27
CA ASP A 92 19.45 -1.68 8.31
C ASP A 92 19.72 -0.23 7.89
N LYS A 93 20.95 0.10 7.49
CA LYS A 93 21.30 1.44 6.99
C LYS A 93 20.42 1.88 5.83
N LEU A 94 20.13 0.97 4.90
CA LEU A 94 19.24 1.23 3.78
C LEU A 94 17.79 1.48 4.25
N CYS A 95 17.29 0.67 5.19
CA CYS A 95 15.97 0.83 5.79
C CYS A 95 15.81 2.20 6.44
N GLN A 96 16.78 2.63 7.25
CA GLN A 96 16.79 3.96 7.87
C GLN A 96 16.88 5.08 6.80
N ALA A 97 17.80 4.96 5.85
CA ALA A 97 18.04 5.99 4.84
C ALA A 97 16.86 6.20 3.87
N GLN A 98 16.17 5.13 3.50
CA GLN A 98 15.01 5.17 2.60
C GLN A 98 13.69 5.44 3.33
N ASN A 99 13.72 5.51 4.66
CA ASN A 99 12.55 5.72 5.52
C ASN A 99 11.41 4.75 5.20
N VAL A 100 11.74 3.48 4.93
CA VAL A 100 10.79 2.39 4.74
C VAL A 100 10.60 1.68 6.07
N THR A 101 9.38 1.23 6.39
CA THR A 101 9.07 0.65 7.71
C THR A 101 9.86 -0.63 7.97
N LEU A 102 9.96 -1.50 6.96
CA LEU A 102 10.64 -2.78 7.05
C LEU A 102 11.37 -3.08 5.74
N ILE A 103 12.56 -3.67 5.83
CA ILE A 103 13.20 -4.44 4.76
C ILE A 103 13.45 -5.84 5.33
N TYR A 104 12.80 -6.85 4.79
CA TYR A 104 12.89 -8.20 5.33
C TYR A 104 12.97 -9.25 4.23
N VAL A 105 13.76 -10.29 4.48
CA VAL A 105 13.95 -11.43 3.57
C VAL A 105 13.39 -12.65 4.25
N ILE A 106 12.54 -13.38 3.53
CA ILE A 106 11.83 -14.54 4.05
C ILE A 106 12.03 -15.74 3.15
N ASP A 107 12.19 -16.88 3.80
CA ASP A 107 12.19 -18.20 3.19
C ASP A 107 10.77 -18.77 3.29
N VAL A 108 10.07 -18.89 2.17
CA VAL A 108 8.66 -19.29 2.15
C VAL A 108 8.54 -20.80 2.06
N ASP A 109 7.69 -21.38 2.91
CA ASP A 109 7.31 -22.79 2.79
C ASP A 109 6.49 -23.00 1.51
N THR A 110 7.08 -23.63 0.50
CA THR A 110 6.48 -23.83 -0.81
C THR A 110 5.47 -24.98 -0.85
N SER A 111 5.21 -25.68 0.26
CA SER A 111 4.20 -26.74 0.30
C SER A 111 2.77 -26.18 0.20
N ASP A 112 2.52 -25.01 0.81
CA ASP A 112 1.23 -24.32 0.79
C ASP A 112 1.34 -22.78 0.75
N TYR A 113 2.55 -22.22 0.71
CA TYR A 113 2.85 -20.77 0.75
C TYR A 113 2.25 -20.05 1.97
N GLY A 114 1.86 -20.81 2.99
CA GLY A 114 1.13 -20.38 4.18
C GLY A 114 2.03 -20.00 5.35
N ARG A 115 3.33 -20.31 5.29
CA ARG A 115 4.32 -19.99 6.32
C ARG A 115 5.61 -19.48 5.72
N PHE A 116 6.36 -18.72 6.49
CA PHE A 116 7.73 -18.37 6.16
C PHE A 116 8.64 -18.35 7.38
N THR A 117 9.94 -18.43 7.11
CA THR A 117 11.03 -18.29 8.07
C THR A 117 11.81 -17.01 7.77
N SER A 118 12.06 -16.19 8.79
CA SER A 118 12.82 -14.96 8.68
C SER A 118 14.30 -15.24 8.40
N VAL A 119 14.89 -14.55 7.42
CA VAL A 119 16.33 -14.58 7.12
C VAL A 119 16.98 -13.26 7.55
N PHE A 120 16.40 -12.13 7.10
CA PHE A 120 16.77 -10.78 7.52
C PHE A 120 15.52 -9.99 7.89
N ASN A 121 15.64 -9.08 8.86
CA ASN A 121 14.58 -8.14 9.19
C ASN A 121 15.17 -6.84 9.74
N ALA A 122 15.31 -5.86 8.86
CA ALA A 122 15.63 -4.48 9.20
C ALA A 122 14.36 -3.68 9.45
N VAL A 123 14.37 -2.89 10.52
CA VAL A 123 13.19 -2.17 11.01
C VAL A 123 13.53 -0.70 11.22
N LEU A 124 12.72 0.19 10.65
CA LEU A 124 12.86 1.63 10.86
C LEU A 124 12.75 1.97 12.35
N ALA A 125 13.70 2.75 12.85
CA ALA A 125 13.71 3.20 14.24
C ALA A 125 12.42 3.99 14.56
N GLY A 126 11.76 3.67 15.67
CA GLY A 126 10.52 4.34 16.10
C GLY A 126 9.27 3.96 15.30
N SER A 127 9.34 2.98 14.40
CA SER A 127 8.17 2.50 13.63
C SER A 127 7.14 1.73 14.47
N GLY A 128 7.52 1.27 15.67
CA GLY A 128 6.70 0.43 16.54
C GLY A 128 6.69 -1.06 16.16
N TYR A 129 7.55 -1.47 15.22
CA TYR A 129 7.81 -2.87 14.90
C TYR A 129 9.05 -3.36 15.64
N GLU A 130 9.08 -4.66 15.93
CA GLU A 130 10.26 -5.35 16.48
C GLU A 130 10.88 -6.24 15.39
N PRO A 131 12.22 -6.28 15.27
CA PRO A 131 12.90 -7.12 14.31
C PRO A 131 12.72 -8.59 14.66
N TRP A 132 12.46 -9.42 13.65
CA TRP A 132 12.44 -10.87 13.79
C TRP A 132 13.86 -11.42 13.68
N PRO A 133 14.33 -12.24 14.64
CA PRO A 133 15.62 -12.89 14.50
C PRO A 133 15.59 -13.87 13.32
N ILE A 134 16.78 -14.20 12.80
CA ILE A 134 16.91 -15.28 11.82
C ILE A 134 16.35 -16.59 12.37
N GLY A 135 15.64 -17.34 11.52
CA GLY A 135 14.96 -18.58 11.91
C GLY A 135 13.59 -18.38 12.57
N TYR A 136 13.15 -17.14 12.81
CA TYR A 136 11.81 -16.88 13.32
C TYR A 136 10.74 -17.30 12.30
N GLU A 137 9.84 -18.19 12.71
CA GLU A 137 8.75 -18.68 11.87
C GLU A 137 7.44 -17.95 12.13
N ARG A 138 6.66 -17.76 11.07
CA ARG A 138 5.32 -17.17 11.16
C ARG A 138 4.44 -17.57 9.98
N ASP A 139 3.15 -17.71 10.25
CA ASP A 139 2.15 -17.82 9.19
C ASP A 139 2.05 -16.53 8.35
N THR A 140 1.87 -16.73 7.05
CA THR A 140 1.62 -15.70 6.05
C THR A 140 0.39 -14.89 6.44
N THR A 141 0.46 -13.57 6.23
CA THR A 141 -0.53 -12.66 6.80
C THR A 141 -1.94 -12.82 6.21
N ASN A 142 -2.06 -13.17 4.92
CA ASN A 142 -3.33 -13.40 4.24
C ASN A 142 -3.14 -14.19 2.93
N GLU A 143 -4.25 -14.49 2.27
CA GLU A 143 -4.30 -15.20 0.97
C GLU A 143 -3.66 -14.42 -0.18
N GLU A 144 -3.62 -13.09 -0.11
CA GLU A 144 -3.01 -12.26 -1.16
C GLU A 144 -1.48 -12.43 -1.17
N TYR A 145 -0.84 -12.39 -0.01
CA TYR A 145 0.59 -12.71 0.11
C TYR A 145 0.87 -14.14 -0.37
N ARG A 146 0.03 -15.11 0.00
CA ARG A 146 0.18 -16.51 -0.42
C ARG A 146 0.24 -16.64 -1.95
N ARG A 147 -0.69 -15.98 -2.65
CA ARG A 147 -0.72 -15.97 -4.12
C ARG A 147 0.50 -15.30 -4.73
N VAL A 148 0.94 -14.16 -4.18
CA VAL A 148 2.14 -13.48 -4.68
C VAL A 148 3.38 -14.34 -4.49
N TYR A 149 3.50 -15.05 -3.37
CA TYR A 149 4.60 -16.01 -3.16
C TYR A 149 4.54 -17.12 -4.22
N GLN A 150 3.38 -17.74 -4.41
CA GLN A 150 3.20 -18.77 -5.42
C GLN A 150 3.59 -18.25 -6.82
N ASP A 151 3.14 -17.06 -7.21
CA ASP A 151 3.48 -16.46 -8.51
C ASP A 151 4.98 -16.18 -8.67
N ILE A 152 5.65 -15.80 -7.58
CA ILE A 152 7.10 -15.60 -7.58
C ILE A 152 7.85 -16.92 -7.80
N TYR A 153 7.48 -17.98 -7.07
CA TYR A 153 8.17 -19.27 -7.13
C TYR A 153 7.81 -20.10 -8.37
N GLU A 154 6.55 -20.10 -8.79
CA GLU A 154 6.04 -20.99 -9.86
C GLU A 154 5.89 -20.28 -11.21
N ASN A 155 5.43 -19.04 -11.20
CA ASN A 155 5.06 -18.31 -12.44
C ASN A 155 6.13 -17.29 -12.87
N GLY A 156 7.24 -17.18 -12.14
CA GLY A 156 8.37 -16.32 -12.48
C GLY A 156 8.10 -14.82 -12.28
N LEU A 157 7.13 -14.45 -11.43
CA LEU A 157 6.82 -13.06 -11.13
C LEU A 157 8.05 -12.34 -10.55
N LYS A 158 8.48 -11.25 -11.19
CA LYS A 158 9.67 -10.48 -10.78
C LYS A 158 9.36 -9.33 -9.83
N ARG A 159 8.12 -8.84 -9.85
CA ARG A 159 7.66 -7.71 -9.04
C ARG A 159 6.21 -7.97 -8.62
N GLY A 160 6.01 -8.28 -7.34
CA GLY A 160 4.70 -8.38 -6.70
C GLY A 160 4.49 -7.26 -5.70
N SER A 161 3.24 -6.88 -5.45
CA SER A 161 2.91 -5.88 -4.44
C SER A 161 1.61 -6.23 -3.72
N VAL A 162 1.57 -6.02 -2.41
CA VAL A 162 0.38 -6.19 -1.57
C VAL A 162 0.07 -4.86 -0.89
N GLU A 163 -1.13 -4.31 -1.12
CA GLU A 163 -1.57 -3.06 -0.50
C GLU A 163 -2.43 -3.34 0.73
N ARG A 164 -2.10 -2.69 1.85
CA ARG A 164 -2.96 -2.63 3.03
C ARG A 164 -3.47 -1.21 3.26
N ALA A 165 -4.64 -0.92 2.69
CA ALA A 165 -5.28 0.40 2.79
C ALA A 165 -5.91 0.71 4.17
N SER A 166 -6.19 -0.30 5.00
CA SER A 166 -6.85 -0.16 6.30
C SER A 166 -5.94 -0.54 7.47
N SER A 167 -6.09 0.18 8.59
CA SER A 167 -5.39 -0.16 9.82
C SER A 167 -5.98 -1.43 10.43
N LEU A 168 -5.27 -2.55 10.28
CA LEU A 168 -5.62 -3.83 10.89
C LEU A 168 -4.70 -4.09 12.08
N ASN A 169 -5.30 -4.40 13.23
CA ASN A 169 -4.59 -4.71 14.48
C ASN A 169 -3.59 -3.62 14.92
N GLY A 170 -3.97 -2.34 14.80
CA GLY A 170 -3.12 -1.20 15.17
C GLY A 170 -1.96 -0.90 14.21
N LYS A 171 -1.78 -1.70 13.15
CA LYS A 171 -0.74 -1.46 12.15
C LYS A 171 -1.18 -0.40 11.14
N LYS A 172 -0.28 0.55 10.86
CA LYS A 172 -0.51 1.65 9.91
C LYS A 172 -0.69 1.13 8.48
N PRO A 173 -1.50 1.81 7.63
CA PRO A 173 -1.61 1.50 6.21
C PRO A 173 -0.25 1.47 5.54
N HIS A 174 -0.01 0.50 4.67
CA HIS A 174 1.27 0.31 4.00
C HIS A 174 1.10 -0.44 2.69
N ILE A 175 2.10 -0.32 1.83
CA ILE A 175 2.30 -1.20 0.68
C ILE A 175 3.55 -2.02 0.93
N THR A 176 3.50 -3.30 0.58
CA THR A 176 4.67 -4.17 0.57
C THR A 176 5.00 -4.54 -0.86
N SER A 177 6.21 -4.21 -1.30
CA SER A 177 6.76 -4.72 -2.56
C SER A 177 7.52 -6.01 -2.30
N LEU A 178 7.37 -6.98 -3.19
CA LEU A 178 7.92 -8.32 -3.09
C LEU A 178 8.71 -8.66 -4.35
N VAL A 179 9.96 -9.06 -4.19
CA VAL A 179 10.85 -9.43 -5.29
C VAL A 179 11.56 -10.75 -5.00
N PRO A 180 11.79 -11.62 -6.00
CA PRO A 180 12.53 -12.87 -5.80
C PRO A 180 13.99 -12.58 -5.46
N VAL A 181 14.50 -13.29 -4.45
CA VAL A 181 15.94 -13.46 -4.24
C VAL A 181 16.35 -14.75 -4.94
N ALA A 182 17.08 -14.62 -6.04
CA ALA A 182 17.53 -15.75 -6.84
C ALA A 182 18.92 -16.24 -6.41
N ARG A 183 19.15 -17.54 -6.59
CA ARG A 183 20.48 -18.15 -6.60
C ARG A 183 21.22 -17.83 -7.89
N SER A 184 22.51 -18.15 -7.94
CA SER A 184 23.32 -18.02 -9.17
C SER A 184 22.81 -18.89 -10.32
N ASP A 185 22.09 -19.97 -10.05
CA ASP A 185 21.43 -20.82 -11.05
C ASP A 185 20.09 -20.27 -11.57
N GLY A 186 19.64 -19.12 -11.05
CA GLY A 186 18.39 -18.46 -11.42
C GLY A 186 17.14 -18.99 -10.71
N SER A 187 17.27 -20.02 -9.86
CA SER A 187 16.18 -20.51 -9.02
C SER A 187 15.86 -19.51 -7.91
N VAL A 188 14.57 -19.34 -7.58
CA VAL A 188 14.15 -18.48 -6.48
C VAL A 188 14.43 -19.18 -5.16
N ARG A 189 15.23 -18.56 -4.29
CA ARG A 189 15.51 -19.06 -2.93
C ARG A 189 14.56 -18.48 -1.91
N ALA A 190 14.38 -17.17 -1.93
CA ALA A 190 13.69 -16.42 -0.90
C ALA A 190 12.91 -15.27 -1.53
N VAL A 191 12.12 -14.57 -0.72
CA VAL A 191 11.41 -13.35 -1.13
C VAL A 191 11.92 -12.19 -0.31
N LEU A 192 12.39 -11.15 -0.99
CA LEU A 192 12.72 -9.87 -0.37
C LEU A 192 11.45 -9.00 -0.38
N CYS A 193 11.12 -8.46 0.79
CA CYS A 193 9.95 -7.65 1.02
C CYS A 193 10.35 -6.27 1.56
N VAL A 194 9.80 -5.21 0.97
CA VAL A 194 9.98 -3.83 1.44
C VAL A 194 8.63 -3.23 1.76
N GLN A 195 8.43 -2.80 3.01
CA GLN A 195 7.18 -2.20 3.47
C GLN A 195 7.31 -0.68 3.54
N ARG A 196 6.49 0.06 2.79
CA ARG A 196 6.44 1.53 2.84
C ARG A 196 5.14 2.02 3.48
N PRO A 197 5.19 2.93 4.46
CA PRO A 197 3.99 3.43 5.12
C PRO A 197 3.19 4.32 4.17
N MET A 198 1.86 4.23 4.19
CA MET A 198 0.94 4.98 3.29
C MET A 198 0.09 6.02 4.06
N GLU A 199 0.51 6.44 5.24
CA GLU A 199 -0.24 7.40 6.06
C GLU A 199 -0.56 8.71 5.34
N GLU A 200 0.41 9.21 4.57
CA GLU A 200 0.26 10.42 3.78
C GLU A 200 -0.76 10.27 2.65
N LEU A 201 -0.79 9.10 1.99
CA LEU A 201 -1.84 8.78 1.01
C LEU A 201 -3.23 8.83 1.66
N VAL A 202 -3.39 8.15 2.81
CA VAL A 202 -4.67 8.07 3.51
C VAL A 202 -5.11 9.45 4.01
N ARG A 203 -4.17 10.24 4.54
CA ARG A 203 -4.42 11.62 4.98
C ARG A 203 -4.79 12.54 3.82
N GLY A 204 -4.03 12.49 2.72
CA GLY A 204 -4.30 13.27 1.51
C GLY A 204 -5.66 12.96 0.91
N GLY A 205 -6.05 11.68 0.85
CA GLY A 205 -7.37 11.26 0.39
C GLY A 205 -8.51 11.83 1.24
N ARG A 206 -8.39 11.80 2.57
CA ARG A 206 -9.40 12.39 3.47
C ARG A 206 -9.52 13.90 3.30
N LEU A 207 -8.39 14.60 3.17
CA LEU A 207 -8.37 16.04 2.94
C LEU A 207 -9.05 16.40 1.62
N TYR A 208 -8.75 15.67 0.53
CA TYR A 208 -9.40 15.87 -0.77
C TYR A 208 -10.93 15.80 -0.65
N LEU A 209 -11.47 14.72 -0.05
CA LEU A 209 -12.92 14.61 0.15
C LEU A 209 -13.47 15.76 1.01
N SER A 210 -12.77 16.14 2.07
CA SER A 210 -13.24 17.22 2.95
C SER A 210 -13.33 18.57 2.21
N TYR A 211 -12.35 18.88 1.36
CA TYR A 211 -12.36 20.12 0.57
C TYR A 211 -13.45 20.13 -0.48
N VAL A 212 -13.64 19.02 -1.21
CA VAL A 212 -14.71 18.91 -2.21
C VAL A 212 -16.08 19.08 -1.55
N LEU A 213 -16.32 18.41 -0.43
CA LEU A 213 -17.59 18.51 0.29
C LEU A 213 -17.82 19.93 0.80
N ALA A 214 -16.81 20.56 1.40
CA ALA A 214 -16.90 21.93 1.92
C ALA A 214 -17.18 22.96 0.81
N PHE A 215 -16.46 22.88 -0.32
CA PHE A 215 -16.70 23.75 -1.47
C PHE A 215 -18.09 23.53 -2.08
N THR A 216 -18.52 22.27 -2.22
CA THR A 216 -19.82 21.93 -2.80
C THR A 216 -20.97 22.44 -1.91
N PHE A 217 -20.85 22.30 -0.59
CA PHE A 217 -21.83 22.86 0.36
C PHE A 217 -21.82 24.39 0.36
N GLY A 218 -20.64 25.02 0.29
CA GLY A 218 -20.52 26.48 0.22
C GLY A 218 -21.22 27.06 -1.00
N VAL A 219 -21.08 26.41 -2.17
CA VAL A 219 -21.76 26.83 -3.41
C VAL A 219 -23.28 26.61 -3.36
N LEU A 220 -23.76 25.61 -2.61
CA LEU A 220 -25.20 25.35 -2.48
C LEU A 220 -25.91 26.26 -1.46
N VAL A 221 -25.16 26.88 -0.54
CA VAL A 221 -25.69 27.78 0.51
C VAL A 221 -25.67 29.25 0.07
N LEU A 222 -24.82 29.61 -0.90
CA LEU A 222 -24.77 30.92 -1.57
C LEU A 222 -25.85 31.05 -2.66
#